data_AF-A0A563W027-F1
#
_entry.id   AF-A0A563W027-F1
#
_cell.length_a   1.000
_cell.length_b   1.000
_cell.length_c   1.000
_cell.angle_alpha   90.00
_cell.angle_beta   90.00
_cell.angle_gamma   90.00
#
_symmetry.space_group_name_H-M   'P 1'
#
loop_
_entity.id
_entity.type
_entity.pdbx_description
1 polymer ?
#
loop_
_entity_poly.entity_id
_entity_poly.type
_entity_poly.pdbx_seq_one_letter_code
_entity_poly.pdbx_strand_id
1 'polypeptide(L)'
;MLTLKNSKLGTKLNIILGLALLITLIICGLSLSQILEKKVKQEVNNKAFIIIETMNSVRKYTNDQIKPELASILENSTSFLPETVPSYAAKEVFEELRKQPDYQQFTYKEATLNTTNPRDKADPFETELVTQFRQNQNLQEMTGFRNDLNNMSYYIARPLAIKDASCLSCHSTPERAPKNLIATYGSENGFGWKLNEIVGTQIISVPANEVINTAKNIKLSIIGVVFTLFIASILGINLFLKKSIIDPIKNMAVLANKISTSDLQSKFEHNSNDEIGHLASSLNRMILSLQMAIDMINSQDDC
;
A
#
# COMPACT_ATOMS: atom_id res chain seq x y z
N MET A 1 -32.19 16.56 -11.17
CA MET A 1 -32.81 17.39 -10.10
C MET A 1 -34.36 17.35 -10.11
N LEU A 2 -35.03 17.15 -11.26
CA LEU A 2 -36.51 17.06 -11.37
C LEU A 2 -37.16 15.79 -10.76
N THR A 3 -36.42 14.71 -10.52
CA THR A 3 -36.96 13.41 -10.07
C THR A 3 -37.28 13.31 -8.58
N LEU A 4 -36.73 14.22 -7.75
CA LEU A 4 -36.96 14.22 -6.30
C LEU A 4 -38.26 14.91 -5.87
N LYS A 5 -39.00 15.54 -6.78
CA LYS A 5 -40.18 16.34 -6.39
C LYS A 5 -41.35 15.47 -5.92
N ASN A 6 -41.52 14.27 -6.51
CA ASN A 6 -42.63 13.35 -6.23
C ASN A 6 -42.25 12.11 -5.38
N SER A 7 -41.04 12.04 -4.84
CA SER A 7 -40.58 10.87 -4.07
C SER A 7 -41.00 10.95 -2.59
N LYS A 8 -41.33 9.81 -1.97
CA LYS A 8 -41.57 9.73 -0.52
C LYS A 8 -40.33 10.18 0.27
N LEU A 9 -40.52 10.74 1.45
CA LEU A 9 -39.44 11.30 2.30
C LEU A 9 -38.28 10.30 2.51
N GLY A 10 -38.60 9.03 2.77
CA GLY A 10 -37.59 7.97 2.94
C GLY A 10 -36.73 7.72 1.69
N THR A 11 -37.31 7.85 0.48
CA THR A 11 -36.54 7.70 -0.77
C THR A 11 -35.53 8.83 -0.94
N LYS A 12 -35.92 10.08 -0.63
CA LYS A 12 -35.01 11.24 -0.73
C LYS A 12 -33.82 11.07 0.23
N LEU A 13 -34.10 10.65 1.46
CA LEU A 13 -33.07 10.37 2.46
C LEU A 13 -32.13 9.26 2.02
N ASN A 14 -32.65 8.13 1.54
CA ASN A 14 -31.82 7.00 1.11
C ASN A 14 -30.92 7.35 -0.08
N ILE A 15 -31.36 8.23 -0.97
CA ILE A 15 -30.51 8.77 -2.04
C ILE A 15 -29.35 9.59 -1.44
N ILE A 16 -29.63 10.48 -0.49
CA ILE A 16 -28.60 11.30 0.16
C ILE A 16 -27.61 10.42 0.93
N LEU A 17 -28.09 9.45 1.72
CA LEU A 17 -27.26 8.52 2.46
C LEU A 17 -26.43 7.63 1.53
N GLY A 18 -27.00 7.18 0.41
CA GLY A 18 -26.28 6.41 -0.60
C GLY A 18 -25.17 7.22 -1.28
N LEU A 19 -25.42 8.48 -1.60
CA LEU A 19 -24.39 9.38 -2.14
C LEU A 19 -23.29 9.64 -1.11
N ALA A 20 -23.65 9.88 0.16
CA ALA A 20 -22.68 10.05 1.23
C ALA A 20 -21.80 8.80 1.40
N LEU A 21 -22.40 7.60 1.38
CA LEU A 21 -21.68 6.33 1.40
C LEU A 21 -20.67 6.24 0.26
N LEU A 22 -21.10 6.49 -0.98
CA LEU A 22 -20.22 6.41 -2.15
C LEU A 22 -19.04 7.37 -2.03
N ILE A 23 -19.28 8.62 -1.64
CA ILE A 23 -18.23 9.63 -1.45
C ILE A 23 -17.25 9.19 -0.35
N THR A 24 -17.75 8.72 0.79
CA THR A 24 -16.90 8.23 1.89
C THR A 24 -16.06 7.03 1.48
N LEU A 25 -16.63 6.06 0.75
CA LEU A 25 -15.89 4.88 0.26
C LEU A 25 -14.80 5.28 -0.74
N ILE A 26 -15.07 6.22 -1.64
CA ILE A 26 -14.08 6.72 -2.60
C ILE A 26 -12.92 7.40 -1.86
N ILE A 27 -13.22 8.34 -0.96
CA ILE A 27 -12.20 9.07 -0.19
C ILE A 27 -11.36 8.09 0.65
N CYS A 28 -12.02 7.18 1.36
CA CYS A 28 -11.36 6.16 2.18
C CYS A 28 -10.49 5.25 1.32
N GLY A 29 -11.02 4.74 0.20
CA GLY A 29 -10.33 3.84 -0.71
C GLY A 29 -9.09 4.47 -1.36
N LEU A 30 -9.17 5.75 -1.75
CA LEU A 30 -8.03 6.50 -2.31
C LEU A 30 -6.97 6.77 -1.25
N SER A 31 -7.37 7.30 -0.09
CA SER A 31 -6.45 7.63 1.02
C SER A 31 -5.71 6.37 1.50
N LEU A 32 -6.45 5.27 1.66
CA LEU A 32 -5.88 4.00 2.10
C LEU A 32 -4.93 3.40 1.05
N SER A 33 -5.22 3.56 -0.25
CA SER A 33 -4.30 3.11 -1.30
C SER A 33 -2.95 3.82 -1.20
N GLN A 34 -2.95 5.16 -1.04
CA GLN A 34 -1.72 5.94 -0.92
C GLN A 34 -0.91 5.56 0.34
N ILE A 35 -1.58 5.40 1.47
CA ILE A 35 -0.94 5.00 2.74
C ILE A 35 -0.31 3.61 2.61
N LEU A 36 -1.04 2.65 2.05
CA LEU A 36 -0.59 1.28 1.92
C LEU A 36 0.54 1.15 0.88
N GLU A 37 0.46 1.84 -0.25
CA GLU A 37 1.55 1.86 -1.23
C GLU A 37 2.85 2.40 -0.63
N LYS A 38 2.77 3.49 0.14
CA LYS A 38 3.92 4.03 0.88
C LYS A 38 4.46 3.03 1.90
N LYS A 39 3.57 2.35 2.64
CA LYS A 39 3.94 1.33 3.64
C LYS A 39 4.63 0.14 3.00
N VAL A 40 4.08 -0.38 1.89
CA VAL A 40 4.67 -1.47 1.10
C VAL A 40 6.07 -1.09 0.66
N LYS A 41 6.23 0.07 0.00
CA LYS A 41 7.54 0.55 -0.47
C LYS A 41 8.54 0.67 0.68
N GLN A 42 8.13 1.27 1.80
CA GLN A 42 8.98 1.43 2.96
C GLN A 42 9.42 0.09 3.55
N GLU A 43 8.52 -0.88 3.66
CA GLU A 43 8.84 -2.20 4.23
C GLU A 43 9.85 -2.96 3.36
N VAL A 44 9.60 -3.09 2.06
CA VAL A 44 10.52 -3.78 1.15
C VAL A 44 11.86 -3.04 1.03
N ASN A 45 11.83 -1.71 1.05
CA ASN A 45 13.05 -0.90 1.03
C ASN A 45 13.89 -1.12 2.28
N ASN A 46 13.29 -1.15 3.47
CA ASN A 46 14.03 -1.38 4.71
C ASN A 46 14.69 -2.76 4.74
N LYS A 47 13.98 -3.81 4.28
CA LYS A 47 14.52 -5.16 4.15
C LYS A 47 15.68 -5.22 3.15
N ALA A 48 15.52 -4.60 1.98
CA ALA A 48 16.57 -4.53 0.98
C ALA A 48 17.80 -3.76 1.50
N PHE A 49 17.55 -2.61 2.15
CA PHE A 49 18.59 -1.70 2.65
C PHE A 49 19.47 -2.37 3.70
N ILE A 50 18.87 -3.02 4.72
CA ILE A 50 19.66 -3.67 5.76
C ILE A 50 20.53 -4.80 5.18
N ILE A 51 20.03 -5.53 4.18
CA ILE A 51 20.78 -6.61 3.54
C ILE A 51 21.95 -6.06 2.73
N ILE A 52 21.74 -5.06 1.87
CA ILE A 52 22.83 -4.50 1.05
C ILE A 52 23.91 -3.83 1.93
N GLU A 53 23.53 -3.13 3.01
CA GLU A 53 24.50 -2.58 3.97
C GLU A 53 25.26 -3.67 4.73
N THR A 54 24.59 -4.78 5.06
CA THR A 54 25.25 -5.93 5.68
C THR A 54 26.26 -6.56 4.71
N MET A 55 25.91 -6.72 3.43
CA MET A 55 26.85 -7.25 2.43
C MET A 55 28.03 -6.29 2.20
N ASN A 56 27.79 -4.99 2.22
CA ASN A 56 28.88 -4.01 2.18
C ASN A 56 29.77 -4.06 3.41
N SER A 57 29.20 -4.36 4.58
CA SER A 57 29.98 -4.59 5.81
C SER A 57 30.85 -5.84 5.69
N VAL A 58 30.34 -6.94 5.11
CA VAL A 58 31.13 -8.15 4.81
C VAL A 58 32.26 -7.84 3.83
N ARG A 59 31.99 -7.08 2.76
CA ARG A 59 33.04 -6.63 1.82
C ARG A 59 34.13 -5.85 2.54
N LYS A 60 33.73 -4.86 3.33
CA LYS A 60 34.65 -3.99 4.07
C LYS A 60 35.50 -4.79 5.05
N TYR A 61 34.89 -5.69 5.82
CA TYR A 61 35.62 -6.59 6.72
C TYR A 61 36.61 -7.48 5.97
N THR A 62 36.20 -8.06 4.85
CA THR A 62 37.07 -8.91 4.02
C THR A 62 38.29 -8.14 3.51
N ASN A 63 38.08 -6.92 3.03
CA ASN A 63 39.17 -6.10 2.51
C ASN A 63 40.09 -5.54 3.61
N ASP A 64 39.51 -5.08 4.72
CA ASP A 64 40.24 -4.33 5.74
C ASP A 64 40.89 -5.24 6.79
N GLN A 65 40.35 -6.45 7.02
CA GLN A 65 40.80 -7.37 8.07
C GLN A 65 41.32 -8.70 7.51
N ILE A 66 40.61 -9.34 6.57
CA ILE A 66 40.98 -10.68 6.10
C ILE A 66 42.14 -10.64 5.09
N LYS A 67 42.05 -9.77 4.07
CA LYS A 67 43.04 -9.70 3.00
C LYS A 67 44.47 -9.39 3.51
N PRO A 68 44.70 -8.45 4.45
CA PRO A 68 46.04 -8.16 4.97
C PRO A 68 46.66 -9.37 5.71
N GLU A 69 45.88 -10.05 6.55
CA GLU A 69 46.34 -11.21 7.34
C GLU A 69 46.73 -12.40 6.45
N LEU A 70 46.12 -12.52 5.28
CA LEU A 70 46.40 -13.59 4.32
C LEU A 70 47.37 -13.19 3.20
N ALA A 71 47.92 -11.97 3.21
CA ALA A 71 48.75 -11.45 2.12
C ALA A 71 49.96 -12.36 1.79
N SER A 72 50.67 -12.84 2.81
CA SER A 72 51.82 -13.74 2.65
C SER A 72 51.44 -15.10 2.06
N ILE A 73 50.25 -15.60 2.39
CA ILE A 73 49.72 -16.85 1.83
C ILE A 73 49.30 -16.64 0.38
N LEU A 74 48.64 -15.52 0.08
CA LEU A 74 48.17 -15.20 -1.27
C LEU A 74 49.31 -15.06 -2.28
N GLU A 75 50.45 -14.50 -1.87
CA GLU A 75 51.65 -14.37 -2.72
C GLU A 75 52.27 -15.72 -3.09
N ASN A 76 52.17 -16.70 -2.19
CA ASN A 76 52.84 -18.01 -2.34
C ASN A 76 51.89 -19.15 -2.74
N SER A 77 50.57 -18.91 -2.73
CA SER A 77 49.57 -19.95 -3.01
C SER A 77 49.49 -20.26 -4.51
N THR A 78 49.60 -21.55 -4.83
CA THR A 78 49.36 -22.08 -6.18
C THR A 78 47.88 -22.04 -6.58
N SER A 79 46.99 -22.08 -5.59
CA SER A 79 45.53 -22.05 -5.79
C SER A 79 44.98 -20.66 -5.52
N PHE A 80 43.96 -20.27 -6.31
CA PHE A 80 43.25 -19.03 -6.06
C PHE A 80 42.34 -19.19 -4.82
N LEU A 81 42.39 -18.23 -3.90
CA LEU A 81 41.60 -18.22 -2.67
C LEU A 81 40.49 -17.17 -2.80
N PRO A 82 39.31 -17.52 -3.35
CA PRO A 82 38.24 -16.58 -3.61
C PRO A 82 37.68 -15.93 -2.34
N GLU A 83 37.82 -16.56 -1.18
CA GLU A 83 37.38 -16.05 0.13
C GLU A 83 38.06 -14.73 0.51
N THR A 84 39.19 -14.42 -0.12
CA THR A 84 39.91 -13.15 0.09
C THR A 84 39.38 -12.01 -0.79
N VAL A 85 38.46 -12.30 -1.72
CA VAL A 85 37.82 -11.34 -2.60
C VAL A 85 36.54 -10.80 -1.93
N PRO A 86 36.40 -9.48 -1.69
CA PRO A 86 35.25 -8.91 -1.00
C PRO A 86 33.89 -9.26 -1.64
N SER A 87 33.80 -9.26 -2.97
CA SER A 87 32.57 -9.60 -3.70
C SER A 87 32.17 -11.05 -3.52
N TYR A 88 33.15 -11.96 -3.54
CA TYR A 88 32.91 -13.39 -3.30
C TYR A 88 32.43 -13.63 -1.87
N ALA A 89 33.12 -13.08 -0.87
CA ALA A 89 32.72 -13.25 0.53
C ALA A 89 31.30 -12.74 0.79
N ALA A 90 30.96 -11.55 0.28
CA ALA A 90 29.61 -11.01 0.42
C ALA A 90 28.56 -11.86 -0.31
N LYS A 91 28.86 -12.35 -1.51
CA LYS A 91 27.99 -13.25 -2.27
C LYS A 91 27.74 -14.55 -1.50
N GLU A 92 28.78 -15.25 -1.05
CA GLU A 92 28.62 -16.55 -0.39
C GLU A 92 27.95 -16.41 0.98
N VAL A 93 28.24 -15.35 1.75
CA VAL A 93 27.47 -15.04 2.98
C VAL A 93 25.99 -14.78 2.68
N PHE A 94 25.68 -14.08 1.59
CA PHE A 94 24.30 -13.91 1.15
C PHE A 94 23.64 -15.24 0.74
N GLU A 95 24.36 -16.11 0.03
CA GLU A 95 23.82 -17.42 -0.35
C GLU A 95 23.54 -18.31 0.89
N GLU A 96 24.32 -18.18 1.97
CA GLU A 96 23.98 -18.81 3.25
C GLU A 96 22.68 -18.25 3.85
N LEU A 97 22.47 -16.92 3.81
CA LEU A 97 21.21 -16.29 4.22
C LEU A 97 20.04 -16.86 3.40
N ARG A 98 20.23 -17.04 2.09
CA ARG A 98 19.22 -17.51 1.13
C ARG A 98 18.78 -18.97 1.38
N LYS A 99 19.53 -19.74 2.16
CA LYS A 99 19.10 -21.10 2.57
C LYS A 99 17.95 -21.07 3.57
N GLN A 100 17.77 -19.97 4.31
CA GLN A 100 16.65 -19.81 5.23
C GLN A 100 15.34 -19.65 4.46
N PRO A 101 14.25 -20.34 4.85
CA PRO A 101 12.98 -20.31 4.13
C PRO A 101 12.47 -18.90 3.79
N ASP A 102 12.56 -17.97 4.74
CA ASP A 102 12.05 -16.60 4.60
C ASP A 102 12.84 -15.74 3.58
N TYR A 103 14.06 -16.17 3.22
CA TYR A 103 14.97 -15.41 2.36
C TYR A 103 15.26 -16.10 1.02
N GLN A 104 14.65 -17.26 0.73
CA GLN A 104 14.94 -18.05 -0.48
C GLN A 104 14.77 -17.29 -1.80
N GLN A 105 13.83 -16.34 -1.82
CA GLN A 105 13.49 -15.54 -3.01
C GLN A 105 14.25 -14.20 -3.08
N PHE A 106 15.09 -13.89 -2.09
CA PHE A 106 15.91 -12.69 -2.13
C PHE A 106 17.09 -12.92 -3.06
N THR A 107 17.55 -11.89 -3.76
CA THR A 107 18.73 -12.01 -4.62
C THR A 107 19.70 -10.86 -4.38
N TYR A 108 20.97 -11.19 -4.20
CA TYR A 108 22.07 -10.22 -4.16
C TYR A 108 23.05 -10.53 -5.27
N LYS A 109 23.48 -9.48 -5.97
CA LYS A 109 24.44 -9.62 -7.07
C LYS A 109 25.27 -8.35 -7.22
N GLU A 110 26.53 -8.54 -7.56
CA GLU A 110 27.38 -7.47 -8.06
C GLU A 110 27.48 -7.61 -9.57
N ALA A 111 26.46 -7.11 -10.25
CA ALA A 111 26.27 -7.29 -11.67
C ALA A 111 27.25 -6.42 -12.46
N THR A 112 28.24 -7.04 -13.10
CA THR A 112 29.28 -6.35 -13.88
C THR A 112 29.10 -6.59 -15.37
N LEU A 113 29.47 -5.59 -16.19
CA LEU A 113 29.36 -5.69 -17.65
C LEU A 113 30.41 -6.65 -18.22
N ASN A 114 31.65 -6.54 -17.72
CA ASN A 114 32.74 -7.46 -17.99
C ASN A 114 33.13 -8.17 -16.69
N THR A 115 32.70 -9.42 -16.53
CA THR A 115 32.81 -10.18 -15.27
C THR A 115 33.90 -11.24 -15.30
N THR A 116 34.62 -11.42 -14.18
CA THR A 116 35.48 -12.59 -13.98
C THR A 116 34.68 -13.86 -13.76
N ASN A 117 33.60 -13.79 -12.98
CA ASN A 117 32.73 -14.93 -12.69
C ASN A 117 31.43 -14.82 -13.51
N PRO A 118 31.08 -15.79 -14.37
CA PRO A 118 29.86 -15.74 -15.17
C PRO A 118 28.57 -15.52 -14.36
N ARG A 119 28.52 -15.93 -13.09
CA ARG A 119 27.38 -15.70 -12.18
C ARG A 119 27.08 -14.22 -11.96
N ASP A 120 28.07 -13.35 -12.15
CA ASP A 120 27.99 -11.91 -11.90
C ASP A 120 27.79 -11.10 -13.19
N LYS A 121 27.61 -11.76 -14.34
CA LYS A 121 27.34 -11.08 -15.61
C LYS A 121 26.03 -10.32 -15.53
N ALA A 122 26.06 -9.02 -15.81
CA ALA A 122 24.86 -8.19 -15.83
C ALA A 122 23.84 -8.69 -16.85
N ASP A 123 22.58 -8.78 -16.42
CA ASP A 123 21.44 -8.99 -17.31
C ASP A 123 21.06 -7.69 -18.04
N PRO A 124 20.10 -7.69 -18.98
CA PRO A 124 19.71 -6.48 -19.71
C PRO A 124 19.20 -5.34 -18.80
N PHE A 125 18.50 -5.66 -17.72
CA PHE A 125 17.99 -4.67 -16.78
C PHE A 125 19.12 -4.08 -15.93
N GLU A 126 20.03 -4.91 -15.43
CA GLU A 126 21.21 -4.49 -14.69
C GLU A 126 22.15 -3.65 -15.56
N THR A 127 22.29 -4.00 -16.85
CA THR A 127 23.08 -3.24 -17.83
C THR A 127 22.52 -1.83 -18.03
N GLU A 128 21.19 -1.68 -18.06
CA GLU A 128 20.53 -0.39 -18.15
C GLU A 128 20.78 0.46 -16.89
N LEU A 129 20.70 -0.14 -15.69
CA LEU A 129 21.06 0.55 -14.45
C LEU A 129 22.51 1.07 -14.48
N VAL A 130 23.46 0.24 -14.92
CA VAL A 130 24.87 0.66 -15.07
C VAL A 130 25.01 1.82 -16.05
N THR A 131 24.24 1.81 -17.14
CA THR A 131 24.23 2.89 -18.13
C THR A 131 23.74 4.20 -17.52
N GLN A 132 22.67 4.16 -16.73
CA GLN A 132 22.13 5.35 -16.04
C GLN A 132 23.11 5.90 -15.00
N PHE A 133 23.77 5.04 -14.23
CA PHE A 133 24.83 5.47 -13.31
C PHE A 133 26.02 6.10 -14.03
N ARG A 134 26.41 5.57 -15.20
CA ARG A 134 27.49 6.15 -16.03
C ARG A 134 27.09 7.52 -16.61
N GLN A 135 25.82 7.71 -16.97
CA GLN A 135 25.30 8.98 -17.48
C GLN A 135 25.20 10.07 -16.40
N ASN A 136 24.94 9.68 -15.15
CA ASN A 136 24.86 10.60 -14.02
C ASN A 136 25.70 10.10 -12.83
N GLN A 137 26.96 10.56 -12.76
CA GLN A 137 27.90 10.15 -11.71
C GLN A 137 27.48 10.58 -10.29
N ASN A 138 26.55 11.54 -10.15
CA ASN A 138 26.02 11.95 -8.86
C ASN A 138 24.92 11.00 -8.35
N LEU A 139 24.34 10.16 -9.21
CA LEU A 139 23.31 9.19 -8.85
C LEU A 139 23.95 8.04 -8.04
N GLN A 140 23.69 8.00 -6.73
CA GLN A 140 24.27 7.00 -5.83
C GLN A 140 23.39 5.76 -5.62
N GLU A 141 22.10 5.87 -5.90
CA GLU A 141 21.15 4.80 -5.66
C GLU A 141 19.97 4.91 -6.62
N MET A 142 19.51 3.76 -7.10
CA MET A 142 18.25 3.62 -7.82
C MET A 142 17.41 2.56 -7.13
N THR A 143 16.12 2.83 -6.98
CA THR A 143 15.18 1.90 -6.37
C THR A 143 13.91 1.83 -7.18
N GLY A 144 13.24 0.69 -7.12
CA GLY A 144 11.99 0.51 -7.83
C GLY A 144 11.45 -0.90 -7.75
N PHE A 145 10.35 -1.12 -8.45
CA PHE A 145 9.82 -2.45 -8.65
C PHE A 145 10.26 -3.00 -10.00
N ARG A 146 10.60 -4.28 -10.03
CA ARG A 146 10.90 -5.06 -11.24
C ARG A 146 9.98 -6.27 -11.25
N ASN A 147 9.37 -6.54 -12.40
CA ASN A 147 8.62 -7.77 -12.62
C ASN A 147 9.53 -8.79 -13.31
N ASP A 148 9.69 -9.97 -12.73
CA ASP A 148 10.40 -11.08 -13.34
C ASP A 148 9.50 -12.33 -13.31
N LEU A 149 9.07 -12.81 -14.48
CA LEU A 149 8.25 -14.03 -14.63
C LEU A 149 7.05 -14.11 -13.64
N ASN A 150 6.29 -13.00 -13.49
CA ASN A 150 5.16 -12.81 -12.55
C ASN A 150 5.52 -12.65 -11.06
N ASN A 151 6.80 -12.57 -10.71
CA ASN A 151 7.27 -12.20 -9.38
C ASN A 151 7.70 -10.73 -9.37
N MET A 152 6.93 -9.91 -8.65
CA MET A 152 7.25 -8.52 -8.37
C MET A 152 8.29 -8.48 -7.25
N SER A 153 9.46 -7.97 -7.59
CA SER A 153 10.52 -7.68 -6.62
C SER A 153 10.71 -6.18 -6.49
N TYR A 154 11.11 -5.74 -5.30
CA TYR A 154 11.64 -4.40 -5.10
C TYR A 154 13.16 -4.47 -5.07
N TYR A 155 13.82 -3.59 -5.83
CA TYR A 155 15.28 -3.57 -5.89
C TYR A 155 15.85 -2.28 -5.28
N ILE A 156 17.05 -2.42 -4.71
CA ILE A 156 17.98 -1.32 -4.48
C ILE A 156 19.22 -1.62 -5.30
N ALA A 157 19.61 -0.66 -6.14
CA ALA A 157 20.80 -0.73 -6.98
C ALA A 157 21.74 0.44 -6.68
N ARG A 158 23.04 0.18 -6.62
CA ARG A 158 24.08 1.18 -6.36
C ARG A 158 25.25 1.00 -7.32
N PRO A 159 25.89 2.08 -7.79
CA PRO A 159 26.99 1.97 -8.74
C PRO A 159 28.19 1.27 -8.12
N LEU A 160 28.73 0.27 -8.82
CA LEU A 160 29.98 -0.38 -8.44
C LEU A 160 31.14 0.34 -9.13
N ALA A 161 31.63 1.40 -8.49
CA ALA A 161 32.76 2.20 -8.96
C ALA A 161 34.09 1.69 -8.39
N ILE A 162 35.13 1.60 -9.23
CA ILE A 162 36.47 1.21 -8.81
C ILE A 162 37.18 2.39 -8.16
N LYS A 163 36.92 2.63 -6.87
CA LYS A 163 37.51 3.73 -6.10
C LYS A 163 38.88 3.39 -5.49
N ASP A 164 39.18 2.10 -5.32
CA ASP A 164 40.45 1.62 -4.79
C ASP A 164 41.33 1.08 -5.92
N ALA A 165 42.56 1.60 -6.04
CA ALA A 165 43.54 1.15 -7.01
C ALA A 165 43.97 -0.31 -6.78
N SER A 166 43.78 -0.85 -5.57
CA SER A 166 44.10 -2.26 -5.27
C SER A 166 43.29 -3.23 -6.13
N CYS A 167 42.09 -2.86 -6.59
CA CYS A 167 41.28 -3.67 -7.52
C CYS A 167 41.99 -3.90 -8.86
N LEU A 168 42.81 -2.94 -9.29
CA LEU A 168 43.55 -3.01 -10.56
C LEU A 168 44.75 -3.97 -10.51
N SER A 169 45.11 -4.50 -9.33
CA SER A 169 46.09 -5.60 -9.25
C SER A 169 45.56 -6.88 -9.92
N CYS A 170 44.24 -7.10 -9.89
CA CYS A 170 43.60 -8.26 -10.51
C CYS A 170 42.87 -7.91 -11.80
N HIS A 171 42.30 -6.70 -11.93
CA HIS A 171 41.36 -6.37 -13.00
C HIS A 171 41.91 -5.42 -14.08
N SER A 172 43.20 -5.06 -14.06
CA SER A 172 43.77 -4.18 -15.10
C SER A 172 43.99 -4.93 -16.42
N THR A 173 44.98 -5.81 -16.47
CA THR A 173 45.33 -6.61 -17.65
C THR A 173 45.67 -8.03 -17.21
N PRO A 174 45.48 -9.05 -18.08
CA PRO A 174 45.78 -10.43 -17.73
C PRO A 174 47.23 -10.68 -17.30
N GLU A 175 48.19 -9.95 -17.86
CA GLU A 175 49.63 -10.12 -17.60
C GLU A 175 50.03 -9.66 -16.19
N ARG A 176 49.28 -8.71 -15.64
CA ARG A 176 49.52 -8.14 -14.30
C ARG A 176 48.76 -8.89 -13.21
N ALA A 177 47.74 -9.66 -13.59
CA ALA A 177 46.91 -10.39 -12.65
C ALA A 177 47.65 -11.60 -12.03
N PRO A 178 47.25 -12.04 -10.82
CA PRO A 178 47.80 -13.24 -10.20
C PRO A 178 47.64 -14.47 -11.11
N LYS A 179 48.71 -15.27 -11.26
CA LYS A 179 48.70 -16.45 -12.15
C LYS A 179 47.63 -17.47 -11.75
N ASN A 180 47.38 -17.62 -10.46
CA ASN A 180 46.34 -18.50 -9.94
C ASN A 180 44.92 -18.03 -10.29
N LEU A 181 44.67 -16.71 -10.37
CA LEU A 181 43.41 -16.14 -10.87
C LEU A 181 43.20 -16.52 -12.34
N ILE A 182 44.21 -16.31 -13.18
CA ILE A 182 44.17 -16.66 -14.61
C ILE A 182 43.97 -18.16 -14.80
N ALA A 183 44.65 -19.00 -14.02
CA ALA A 183 44.47 -20.44 -14.07
C ALA A 183 43.02 -20.88 -13.70
N THR A 184 42.33 -20.09 -12.87
CA THR A 184 40.98 -20.42 -12.39
C THR A 184 39.87 -19.89 -13.32
N TYR A 185 40.00 -18.64 -13.78
CA TYR A 185 38.94 -17.94 -14.53
C TYR A 185 39.29 -17.62 -15.99
N GLY A 186 40.52 -17.89 -16.40
CA GLY A 186 41.03 -17.51 -17.72
C GLY A 186 41.42 -16.02 -17.82
N SER A 187 41.84 -15.61 -19.01
CA SER A 187 42.33 -14.26 -19.32
C SER A 187 41.37 -13.42 -20.16
N GLU A 188 40.19 -13.95 -20.50
CA GLU A 188 39.29 -13.31 -21.47
C GLU A 188 38.39 -12.23 -20.85
N ASN A 189 37.89 -12.46 -19.62
CA ASN A 189 36.85 -11.62 -19.01
C ASN A 189 37.29 -11.09 -17.63
N GLY A 190 36.69 -9.98 -17.21
CA GLY A 190 36.98 -9.35 -15.92
C GLY A 190 38.26 -8.51 -15.87
N PHE A 191 38.75 -8.07 -17.02
CA PHE A 191 39.91 -7.17 -17.15
C PHE A 191 39.54 -5.85 -17.84
N GLY A 192 40.49 -4.92 -17.94
CA GLY A 192 40.33 -3.63 -18.60
C GLY A 192 39.67 -2.55 -17.74
N TRP A 193 39.47 -2.81 -16.45
CA TRP A 193 38.85 -1.85 -15.54
C TRP A 193 39.78 -0.65 -15.30
N LYS A 194 39.18 0.53 -15.13
CA LYS A 194 39.90 1.78 -14.82
C LYS A 194 39.51 2.35 -13.46
N LEU A 195 40.44 3.08 -12.83
CA LEU A 195 40.15 3.80 -11.59
C LEU A 195 39.02 4.81 -11.84
N ASN A 196 38.08 4.87 -10.90
CA ASN A 196 36.83 5.64 -10.92
C ASN A 196 35.80 5.22 -11.99
N GLU A 197 36.04 4.13 -12.73
CA GLU A 197 35.04 3.58 -13.64
C GLU A 197 33.93 2.86 -12.88
N ILE A 198 32.69 3.07 -13.30
CA ILE A 198 31.54 2.26 -12.86
C ILE A 198 31.50 1.01 -13.72
N VAL A 199 31.98 -0.11 -13.19
CA VAL A 199 32.12 -1.39 -13.92
C VAL A 199 30.86 -2.26 -13.85
N GLY A 200 29.96 -1.91 -12.94
CA GLY A 200 28.75 -2.67 -12.65
C GLY A 200 27.82 -1.97 -11.67
N THR A 201 26.88 -2.73 -11.13
CA THR A 201 25.94 -2.30 -10.10
C THR A 201 25.85 -3.37 -9.01
N GLN A 202 25.88 -2.96 -7.75
CA GLN A 202 25.44 -3.83 -6.66
C GLN A 202 23.93 -3.75 -6.59
N ILE A 203 23.25 -4.89 -6.65
CA ILE A 203 21.79 -4.97 -6.64
C ILE A 203 21.32 -6.00 -5.61
N ILE A 204 20.37 -5.60 -4.79
CA ILE A 204 19.57 -6.47 -3.93
C ILE A 204 18.14 -6.42 -4.43
N SER A 205 17.50 -7.57 -4.58
CA SER A 205 16.08 -7.68 -4.91
C SER A 205 15.35 -8.47 -3.82
N VAL A 206 14.24 -7.93 -3.37
CA VAL A 206 13.40 -8.48 -2.29
C VAL A 206 12.01 -8.77 -2.86
N PRO A 207 11.42 -9.95 -2.63
CA PRO A 207 10.06 -10.26 -3.07
C PRO A 207 9.07 -9.27 -2.47
N ALA A 208 8.18 -8.71 -3.31
CA ALA A 208 7.18 -7.74 -2.90
C ALA A 208 5.75 -8.30 -2.98
N ASN A 209 5.52 -9.44 -3.64
CA ASN A 209 4.19 -10.03 -3.83
C ASN A 209 3.43 -10.20 -2.50
N GLU A 210 4.06 -10.80 -1.48
CA GLU A 210 3.41 -11.05 -0.19
C GLU A 210 3.01 -9.75 0.53
N VAL A 211 3.91 -8.76 0.54
CA VAL A 211 3.67 -7.46 1.16
C VAL A 211 2.56 -6.71 0.41
N ILE A 212 2.58 -6.73 -0.92
CA ILE A 212 1.54 -6.15 -1.78
C ILE A 212 0.19 -6.83 -1.57
N ASN A 213 0.15 -8.16 -1.52
CA ASN A 213 -1.08 -8.93 -1.33
C ASN A 213 -1.65 -8.72 0.07
N THR A 214 -0.80 -8.68 1.09
CA THR A 214 -1.19 -8.32 2.46
C THR A 214 -1.80 -6.93 2.51
N ALA A 215 -1.18 -5.94 1.85
CA ALA A 215 -1.73 -4.59 1.76
C ALA A 215 -3.10 -4.56 1.05
N LYS A 216 -3.27 -5.30 -0.06
CA LYS A 216 -4.57 -5.43 -0.74
C LYS A 216 -5.64 -6.03 0.17
N ASN A 217 -5.30 -7.09 0.92
CA ASN A 217 -6.23 -7.72 1.85
C ASN A 217 -6.63 -6.76 2.97
N ILE A 218 -5.67 -6.05 3.58
CA ILE A 218 -5.94 -5.02 4.59
C ILE A 218 -6.87 -3.94 4.02
N LYS A 219 -6.62 -3.47 2.78
CA LYS A 219 -7.46 -2.49 2.10
C LYS A 219 -8.91 -2.99 1.99
N LEU A 220 -9.10 -4.21 1.49
CA LEU A 220 -10.43 -4.81 1.34
C LEU A 220 -11.13 -5.02 2.67
N SER A 221 -10.41 -5.49 3.70
CA SER A 221 -10.96 -5.66 5.05
C SER A 221 -11.43 -4.33 5.64
N ILE A 222 -10.63 -3.25 5.55
CA ILE A 222 -11.01 -1.93 6.07
C ILE A 222 -12.22 -1.38 5.31
N ILE A 223 -12.21 -1.43 3.98
CA ILE A 223 -13.34 -0.99 3.15
C ILE A 223 -14.60 -1.80 3.50
N GLY A 224 -14.47 -3.12 3.69
CA GLY A 224 -15.56 -3.99 4.10
C GLY A 224 -16.15 -3.60 5.45
N VAL A 225 -15.32 -3.37 6.46
CA VAL A 225 -15.78 -2.92 7.79
C VAL A 225 -16.48 -1.57 7.71
N VAL A 226 -15.90 -0.59 7.00
CA VAL A 226 -16.52 0.74 6.80
C VAL A 226 -17.86 0.62 6.10
N PHE A 227 -17.93 -0.19 5.04
CA PHE A 227 -19.17 -0.45 4.31
C PHE A 227 -20.24 -1.05 5.23
N THR A 228 -19.92 -2.11 5.97
CA THR A 228 -20.86 -2.78 6.89
C THR A 228 -21.38 -1.83 7.97
N LEU A 229 -20.49 -1.05 8.60
CA LEU A 229 -20.89 -0.06 9.61
C LEU A 229 -21.83 1.01 9.03
N PHE A 230 -21.57 1.44 7.81
CA PHE A 230 -22.40 2.44 7.15
C PHE A 230 -23.77 1.88 6.78
N ILE A 231 -23.85 0.64 6.26
CA ILE A 231 -25.12 -0.04 5.99
C ILE A 231 -25.93 -0.21 7.28
N ALA A 232 -25.29 -0.64 8.38
CA ALA A 232 -25.93 -0.75 9.68
C ALA A 232 -26.48 0.61 10.16
N SER A 233 -25.72 1.69 9.95
CA SER A 233 -26.15 3.06 10.27
C SER A 233 -27.34 3.51 9.41
N ILE A 234 -27.34 3.25 8.10
CA ILE A 234 -28.47 3.55 7.20
C ILE A 234 -29.72 2.81 7.67
N LEU A 235 -29.62 1.53 8.01
CA LEU A 235 -30.75 0.73 8.50
C LEU A 235 -31.25 1.28 9.84
N GLY A 236 -30.35 1.58 10.78
CA GLY A 236 -30.70 2.18 12.06
C GLY A 236 -31.43 3.52 11.92
N ILE A 237 -30.89 4.43 11.11
CA ILE A 237 -31.51 5.74 10.83
C ILE A 237 -32.88 5.57 10.17
N ASN A 238 -33.02 4.66 9.20
CA ASN A 238 -34.31 4.41 8.55
C ASN A 238 -35.35 3.85 9.52
N LEU A 239 -34.96 2.91 10.40
CA LEU A 239 -35.85 2.34 11.41
C LEU A 239 -36.28 3.41 12.42
N PHE A 240 -35.33 4.23 12.88
CA PHE A 240 -35.58 5.34 13.79
C PHE A 240 -36.55 6.34 13.16
N LEU A 241 -36.26 6.85 11.96
CA LEU A 241 -37.12 7.83 11.29
C LEU A 241 -38.50 7.27 10.96
N LYS A 242 -38.58 5.99 10.57
CA LYS A 242 -39.87 5.35 10.31
C LYS A 242 -40.76 5.38 11.54
N LYS A 243 -40.25 4.91 12.68
CA LYS A 243 -41.02 4.81 13.93
C LYS A 243 -41.27 6.16 14.60
N SER A 244 -40.27 7.03 14.63
CA SER A 244 -40.32 8.29 15.40
C SER A 244 -40.95 9.44 14.62
N ILE A 245 -40.92 9.43 13.29
CA ILE A 245 -41.36 10.58 12.49
C ILE A 245 -42.40 10.18 11.43
N ILE A 246 -42.07 9.23 10.55
CA ILE A 246 -42.90 8.93 9.38
C ILE A 246 -44.25 8.32 9.78
N ASP A 247 -44.26 7.31 10.65
CA ASP A 247 -45.48 6.63 11.07
C ASP A 247 -46.42 7.58 11.88
N PRO A 248 -45.94 8.37 12.87
CA PRO A 248 -46.77 9.37 13.53
C PRO A 248 -47.38 10.40 12.58
N ILE A 249 -46.59 10.99 11.68
CA ILE A 249 -47.09 11.98 10.70
C ILE A 249 -48.12 11.35 9.78
N LYS A 250 -47.89 10.12 9.31
CA LYS A 250 -48.84 9.40 8.45
C LYS A 250 -50.16 9.15 9.17
N ASN A 251 -50.10 8.76 10.44
CA ASN A 251 -51.30 8.51 11.24
C ASN A 251 -52.07 9.81 11.52
N MET A 252 -51.37 10.92 11.80
CA MET A 252 -52.00 12.25 11.92
C MET A 252 -52.68 12.69 10.62
N ALA A 253 -52.04 12.47 9.47
CA ALA A 253 -52.62 12.81 8.17
C ALA A 253 -53.89 12.00 7.87
N VAL A 254 -53.91 10.71 8.23
CA VAL A 254 -55.11 9.86 8.13
C VAL A 254 -56.21 10.36 9.05
N LEU A 255 -55.89 10.73 10.30
CA LEU A 255 -56.85 11.27 11.25
C LEU A 255 -57.47 12.59 10.76
N ALA A 256 -56.64 13.54 10.31
CA ALA A 256 -57.11 14.81 9.77
C ALA A 256 -58.06 14.62 8.58
N ASN A 257 -57.74 13.66 7.69
CA ASN A 257 -58.60 13.33 6.55
C ASN A 257 -59.96 12.77 7.00
N LYS A 258 -59.99 11.86 8.00
CA LYS A 258 -61.25 11.33 8.56
C LYS A 258 -62.13 12.41 9.17
N ILE A 259 -61.52 13.32 9.93
CA ILE A 259 -62.21 14.43 10.58
C ILE A 259 -62.82 15.39 9.55
N SER A 260 -62.12 15.63 8.43
CA SER A 260 -62.68 16.42 7.32
C SER A 260 -63.91 15.78 6.66
N THR A 261 -64.08 14.45 6.80
CA THR A 261 -65.15 13.68 6.15
C THR A 261 -66.29 13.25 7.08
N SER A 262 -66.39 13.79 8.31
CA SER A 262 -67.51 13.64 9.28
C SER A 262 -67.27 12.77 10.53
N ASP A 263 -66.04 12.40 10.89
CA ASP A 263 -65.75 11.68 12.15
C ASP A 263 -64.97 12.56 13.14
N LEU A 264 -65.68 13.35 13.96
CA LEU A 264 -65.11 14.33 14.89
C LEU A 264 -64.70 13.76 16.26
N GLN A 265 -65.02 12.50 16.56
CA GLN A 265 -64.76 11.94 17.90
C GLN A 265 -63.36 11.32 18.05
N SER A 266 -62.63 11.18 16.95
CA SER A 266 -61.32 10.54 16.93
C SER A 266 -60.21 11.48 17.44
N LYS A 267 -59.38 11.01 18.37
CA LYS A 267 -58.23 11.74 18.92
C LYS A 267 -56.91 11.09 18.54
N PHE A 268 -55.87 11.89 18.41
CA PHE A 268 -54.52 11.38 18.22
C PHE A 268 -53.86 11.13 19.56
N GLU A 269 -53.64 9.86 19.92
CA GLU A 269 -52.91 9.48 21.13
C GLU A 269 -51.43 9.25 20.79
N HIS A 270 -50.61 10.25 21.06
CA HIS A 270 -49.15 10.15 20.94
C HIS A 270 -48.47 10.97 22.02
N ASN A 271 -47.96 10.27 23.03
CA ASN A 271 -47.26 10.86 24.16
C ASN A 271 -45.77 10.93 23.85
N SER A 272 -45.38 11.92 23.07
CA SER A 272 -43.98 12.33 22.93
C SER A 272 -43.82 13.77 23.42
N ASN A 273 -42.63 14.10 23.93
CA ASN A 273 -42.27 15.46 24.33
C ASN A 273 -41.40 16.15 23.26
N ASP A 274 -41.32 15.57 22.06
CA ASP A 274 -40.63 16.14 20.90
C ASP A 274 -41.57 17.03 20.06
N GLU A 275 -41.06 17.53 18.94
CA GLU A 275 -41.80 18.35 18.00
C GLU A 275 -43.03 17.62 17.41
N ILE A 276 -42.98 16.28 17.30
CA ILE A 276 -44.11 15.45 16.84
C ILE A 276 -45.20 15.41 17.92
N GLY A 277 -44.83 15.31 19.20
CA GLY A 277 -45.75 15.44 20.32
C GLY A 277 -46.41 16.82 20.42
N HIS A 278 -45.65 17.89 20.21
CA HIS A 278 -46.21 19.25 20.15
C HIS A 278 -47.17 19.43 18.96
N LEU A 279 -46.87 18.84 17.81
CA LEU A 279 -47.76 18.83 16.65
C LEU A 279 -49.04 18.03 16.92
N ALA A 280 -48.93 16.86 17.56
CA ALA A 280 -50.07 16.05 18.00
C ALA A 280 -51.04 16.86 18.89
N SER A 281 -50.47 17.56 19.88
CA SER A 281 -51.23 18.40 20.82
C SER A 281 -51.96 19.54 20.10
N SER A 282 -51.30 20.18 19.13
CA SER A 282 -51.91 21.24 18.32
C SER A 282 -53.03 20.72 17.41
N LEU A 283 -52.84 19.56 16.79
CA LEU A 283 -53.87 18.89 16.00
C LEU A 283 -55.11 18.57 16.85
N ASN A 284 -54.92 17.97 18.03
CA ASN A 284 -56.02 17.67 18.96
C ASN A 284 -56.80 18.91 19.40
N ARG A 285 -56.12 20.04 19.66
CA ARG A 285 -56.79 21.32 19.97
C ARG A 285 -57.65 21.81 18.80
N MET A 286 -57.13 21.73 17.57
CA MET A 286 -57.88 22.13 16.38
C MET A 286 -59.15 21.29 16.19
N ILE A 287 -59.05 19.98 16.40
CA ILE A 287 -60.19 19.05 16.32
C ILE A 287 -61.27 19.44 17.33
N LEU A 288 -60.87 19.72 18.58
CA LEU A 288 -61.80 20.15 19.63
C LEU A 288 -62.48 21.48 19.28
N SER A 289 -61.73 22.47 18.78
CA SER A 289 -62.29 23.75 18.36
C SER A 289 -63.31 23.60 17.22
N LEU A 290 -63.04 22.72 16.25
CA LEU A 290 -63.96 22.43 15.16
C LEU A 290 -65.24 21.75 15.67
N GLN A 291 -65.11 20.79 16.58
CA GLN A 291 -66.25 20.11 17.19
C GLN A 291 -67.16 21.10 17.93
N MET A 292 -66.59 21.97 18.77
CA MET A 292 -67.35 23.01 19.48
C MET A 292 -68.08 23.96 18.51
N ALA A 293 -67.45 24.36 17.41
CA ALA A 293 -68.08 25.24 16.43
C ALA A 293 -69.28 24.57 15.71
N ILE A 294 -69.18 23.29 15.39
CA ILE A 294 -70.27 22.52 14.77
C ILE A 294 -71.43 22.31 15.76
N ASP A 295 -71.12 21.97 17.01
CA ASP A 295 -72.13 21.81 18.06
C ASP A 295 -72.93 23.11 18.29
N MET A 296 -72.25 24.26 18.26
CA MET A 296 -72.90 25.58 18.35
C MET A 296 -73.87 25.84 17.19
N ILE A 297 -73.50 25.50 15.95
CA ILE A 297 -74.37 25.67 14.78
C ILE A 297 -75.60 24.77 14.91
N ASN A 298 -75.43 23.49 15.22
CA ASN A 298 -76.54 22.55 15.35
C ASN A 298 -77.50 22.96 16.49
N SER A 299 -76.99 23.53 17.58
CA SER A 299 -77.84 24.02 18.68
C SER A 299 -78.64 25.29 18.36
N GLN A 300 -78.29 26.02 17.30
CA GLN A 300 -79.06 27.18 16.81
C GLN A 300 -80.20 26.80 15.87
N ASP A 301 -80.11 25.66 15.16
CA ASP A 301 -81.15 25.18 14.25
C ASP A 301 -82.29 24.42 14.96
N ASP A 302 -82.13 24.09 16.25
CA ASP A 302 -83.12 23.41 17.10
C ASP A 302 -84.05 24.39 17.91
N CYS A 303 -84.01 25.69 17.62
CA CYS A 303 -84.89 26.74 18.16
C CYS A 303 -85.84 27.30 17.09
#